data_AF-A0A164T2B6-F1
#
_entry.id   AF-A0A164T2B6-F1
#
_cell.length_a   1.000
_cell.length_b   1.000
_cell.length_c   1.000
_cell.angle_alpha   90.00
_cell.angle_beta   90.00
_cell.angle_gamma   90.00
#
_symmetry.space_group_name_H-M   'P 1'
#
loop_
_entity.id
_entity.type
_entity.pdbx_description
1 polymer ?
#
loop_
_entity_poly.entity_id
_entity_poly.type
_entity_poly.pdbx_seq_one_letter_code
_entity_poly.pdbx_strand_id
1 'polypeptide(L)'
;PRQRFAGVSHLGLNGTIPSTELLAPCHKREGESSPITSAPYQPLHSLRANLGQDVSDEGREKFVREGARTIPGREHGGNCMGSRCYFPVFVKGANLSVGALPFSQGDVRTSLAIHLPYSDDVGNITFKRSIIKNGIEKFALKQPIFLPSPIDPLYSAKLTVKHGHVCLASIIEVQTSRVRYGTVAYKQAALNAIAYLQKVPRKQAYLLLSVAPIESHVGAVFDSPYACVTLVLPLGIFDHDILPKPKGLEKHNFGQCAIRSDGIL
;
A
#
# COMPACT_ATOMS: atom_id res chain seq x y z
N PRO A 1 23.32 3.75 3.07
CA PRO A 1 24.49 2.84 3.16
C PRO A 1 24.31 1.90 4.36
N ARG A 2 24.59 0.59 4.20
CA ARG A 2 24.41 -0.51 5.18
C ARG A 2 23.12 -1.33 5.13
N GLN A 3 22.15 -0.90 4.35
CA GLN A 3 20.98 -1.71 4.00
C GLN A 3 20.96 -1.91 2.49
N ARG A 4 20.85 -3.17 2.05
CA ARG A 4 20.79 -3.56 0.63
C ARG A 4 19.74 -4.63 0.48
N PHE A 5 18.80 -4.43 -0.44
CA PHE A 5 17.76 -5.41 -0.71
C PHE A 5 17.49 -5.46 -2.21
N ALA A 6 17.16 -6.64 -2.71
CA ALA A 6 16.56 -6.80 -4.02
C ALA A 6 15.16 -6.18 -4.01
N GLY A 7 14.86 -5.34 -5.00
CA GLY A 7 13.57 -4.67 -5.11
C GLY A 7 12.43 -5.64 -5.40
N VAL A 8 11.28 -5.44 -4.76
CA VAL A 8 10.03 -6.14 -5.07
C VAL A 8 9.21 -5.24 -5.98
N SER A 9 9.55 -5.22 -7.26
CA SER A 9 8.90 -4.36 -8.25
C SER A 9 7.50 -4.87 -8.58
N HIS A 10 6.53 -3.97 -8.58
CA HIS A 10 5.12 -4.30 -8.79
C HIS A 10 4.35 -3.14 -9.39
N LEU A 11 3.13 -3.42 -9.83
CA LEU A 11 2.17 -2.40 -10.23
C LEU A 11 1.46 -1.87 -8.99
N GLY A 12 1.71 -0.62 -8.61
CA GLY A 12 1.04 0.03 -7.49
C GLY A 12 -0.38 0.48 -7.82
N LEU A 13 -0.73 0.63 -9.10
CA LEU A 13 -2.10 0.82 -9.57
C LEU A 13 -2.34 -0.02 -10.83
N ASN A 14 -3.37 -0.86 -10.80
CA ASN A 14 -3.81 -1.65 -11.95
C ASN A 14 -5.32 -1.95 -11.87
N GLY A 15 -6.03 -1.88 -12.98
CA GLY A 15 -7.46 -2.21 -12.97
C GLY A 15 -8.16 -1.89 -14.26
N THR A 16 -9.35 -2.45 -14.42
CA THR A 16 -10.23 -2.17 -15.56
C THR A 16 -11.06 -0.93 -15.26
N ILE A 17 -11.60 -0.25 -16.26
CA ILE A 17 -12.51 0.86 -16.03
C ILE A 17 -13.78 0.39 -15.28
N PRO A 18 -14.25 1.11 -14.26
CA PRO A 18 -15.49 0.78 -13.57
C PRO A 18 -16.71 1.20 -14.43
N SER A 19 -17.86 0.54 -14.23
CA SER A 19 -19.12 1.01 -14.81
C SER A 19 -19.76 2.10 -13.93
N THR A 20 -20.72 2.82 -14.49
CA THR A 20 -21.53 3.82 -13.78
C THR A 20 -22.27 3.21 -12.59
N GLU A 21 -22.79 1.99 -12.76
CA GLU A 21 -23.53 1.26 -11.72
C GLU A 21 -22.60 0.84 -10.58
N LEU A 22 -21.33 0.54 -10.89
CA LEU A 22 -20.33 0.24 -9.87
C LEU A 22 -19.90 1.51 -9.12
N LEU A 23 -19.74 2.64 -9.81
CA LEU A 23 -19.31 3.89 -9.19
C LEU A 23 -20.34 4.49 -8.23
N ALA A 24 -21.63 4.38 -8.53
CA ALA A 24 -22.69 4.95 -7.70
C ALA A 24 -22.63 4.53 -6.21
N PRO A 25 -22.57 3.22 -5.85
CA PRO A 25 -22.41 2.80 -4.46
C PRO A 25 -21.04 3.18 -3.87
N CYS A 26 -20.00 3.30 -4.70
CA CYS A 26 -18.68 3.80 -4.27
C CYS A 26 -18.76 5.25 -3.80
N HIS A 27 -19.39 6.11 -4.59
CA HIS A 27 -19.59 7.52 -4.22
C HIS A 27 -20.48 7.66 -2.99
N LYS A 28 -21.52 6.83 -2.87
CA LYS A 28 -22.39 6.85 -1.70
C LYS A 28 -21.63 6.50 -0.42
N ARG A 29 -20.92 5.35 -0.39
CA ARG A 29 -20.19 4.91 0.82
C ARG A 29 -19.02 5.84 1.17
N GLU A 30 -18.33 6.37 0.15
CA GLU A 30 -17.19 7.26 0.35
C GLU A 30 -17.66 8.66 0.75
N GLY A 31 -18.81 9.11 0.23
CA GLY A 31 -19.51 10.35 0.59
C GLY A 31 -20.08 10.35 2.02
N GLU A 32 -20.51 9.20 2.53
CA GLU A 32 -21.01 9.06 3.91
C GLU A 32 -19.88 8.97 4.96
N SER A 33 -18.62 8.85 4.53
CA SER A 33 -17.47 8.75 5.44
C SER A 33 -17.01 10.13 5.94
N SER A 34 -16.95 10.30 7.26
CA SER A 34 -16.69 11.56 7.97
C SER A 34 -15.43 12.32 7.47
N PRO A 35 -15.45 13.66 7.40
CA PRO A 35 -14.35 14.51 6.89
C PRO A 35 -13.03 14.46 7.69
N ILE A 36 -12.93 13.63 8.74
CA ILE A 36 -11.78 13.54 9.65
C ILE A 36 -10.54 12.88 8.98
N THR A 37 -10.71 12.22 7.82
CA THR A 37 -9.59 11.73 7.00
C THR A 37 -9.54 12.47 5.67
N SER A 38 -8.97 13.67 5.72
CA SER A 38 -8.74 14.60 4.61
C SER A 38 -7.91 13.99 3.47
N ALA A 39 -8.29 14.32 2.22
CA ALA A 39 -7.68 14.06 0.90
C ALA A 39 -8.42 13.14 -0.10
N PRO A 40 -8.98 11.97 0.25
CA PRO A 40 -9.68 11.11 -0.72
C PRO A 40 -11.10 11.59 -1.06
N TYR A 41 -11.66 12.51 -0.26
CA TYR A 41 -13.05 12.94 -0.31
C TYR A 41 -13.35 14.06 -1.34
N GLN A 42 -12.34 14.67 -1.97
CA GLN A 42 -12.61 15.74 -2.92
C GLN A 42 -12.90 15.18 -4.32
N PRO A 43 -13.99 15.60 -5.00
CA PRO A 43 -14.15 15.38 -6.43
C PRO A 43 -12.87 15.81 -7.16
N LEU A 44 -12.61 15.22 -8.33
CA LEU A 44 -11.43 15.58 -9.12
C LEU A 44 -11.33 17.10 -9.18
N HIS A 45 -10.23 17.67 -8.68
CA HIS A 45 -10.03 19.11 -8.81
C HIS A 45 -9.88 19.37 -10.32
N SER A 46 -10.75 20.21 -10.90
CA SER A 46 -10.84 20.44 -12.36
C SER A 46 -9.50 20.73 -13.02
N LEU A 47 -8.59 21.39 -12.29
CA LEU A 47 -7.22 21.72 -12.73
C LEU A 47 -6.25 20.53 -12.82
N ARG A 48 -6.61 19.30 -12.40
CA ARG A 48 -5.66 18.17 -12.31
C ARG A 48 -6.16 16.83 -12.88
N ALA A 49 -7.34 16.80 -13.51
CA ALA A 49 -7.84 15.60 -14.17
C ALA A 49 -7.25 15.47 -15.59
N ASN A 50 -6.37 14.50 -15.80
CA ASN A 50 -5.91 14.13 -17.13
C ASN A 50 -6.76 12.97 -17.65
N LEU A 51 -7.48 13.18 -18.75
CA LEU A 51 -8.37 12.19 -19.35
C LEU A 51 -7.69 11.34 -20.42
N GLY A 52 -6.46 11.68 -20.82
CA GLY A 52 -5.66 10.92 -21.78
C GLY A 52 -6.22 10.90 -23.21
N GLN A 53 -7.27 11.66 -23.49
CA GLN A 53 -7.92 11.79 -24.79
C GLN A 53 -8.64 13.13 -24.88
N ASP A 54 -8.89 13.58 -26.10
CA ASP A 54 -9.70 14.76 -26.35
C ASP A 54 -11.17 14.44 -26.08
N VAL A 55 -11.77 15.17 -25.15
CA VAL A 55 -13.19 15.14 -24.82
C VAL A 55 -13.76 16.54 -24.98
N SER A 56 -15.05 16.65 -25.26
CA SER A 56 -15.75 17.93 -25.23
C SER A 56 -15.69 18.54 -23.83
N ASP A 57 -15.89 19.86 -23.74
CA ASP A 57 -15.88 20.56 -22.45
C ASP A 57 -16.98 20.04 -21.52
N GLU A 58 -18.17 19.74 -22.05
CA GLU A 58 -19.26 19.13 -21.26
C GLU A 58 -18.86 17.73 -20.75
N GLY A 59 -18.15 16.96 -21.58
CA GLY A 59 -17.60 15.66 -21.19
C GLY A 59 -16.59 15.81 -20.06
N ARG A 60 -15.68 16.79 -20.17
CA ARG A 60 -14.67 17.07 -19.15
C ARG A 60 -15.30 17.48 -17.82
N GLU A 61 -16.29 18.38 -17.84
CA GLU A 61 -17.04 18.78 -16.65
C GLU A 61 -17.74 17.59 -15.98
N LYS A 62 -18.34 16.71 -16.79
CA LYS A 62 -18.95 15.48 -16.28
C LYS A 62 -17.93 14.59 -15.59
N PHE A 63 -16.77 14.35 -16.19
CA PHE A 63 -15.71 13.53 -15.58
C PHE A 63 -15.14 14.15 -14.30
N VAL A 64 -15.00 15.48 -14.25
CA VAL A 64 -14.54 16.18 -13.05
C VAL A 64 -15.51 15.98 -11.88
N ARG A 65 -16.82 16.04 -12.17
CA ARG A 65 -17.87 15.90 -11.16
C ARG A 65 -18.11 14.46 -10.72
N GLU A 66 -18.09 13.52 -11.67
CA GLU A 66 -18.52 12.13 -11.47
C GLU A 66 -17.34 11.14 -11.45
N GLY A 67 -16.13 11.58 -11.75
CA GLY A 67 -14.95 10.72 -11.80
C GLY A 67 -14.42 10.39 -10.41
N ALA A 68 -14.26 9.10 -10.14
CA ALA A 68 -13.66 8.62 -8.91
C ALA A 68 -12.14 8.87 -8.88
N ARG A 69 -11.61 9.27 -7.72
CA ARG A 69 -10.16 9.37 -7.49
C ARG A 69 -9.51 7.98 -7.57
N THR A 70 -8.29 7.91 -8.10
CA THR A 70 -7.49 6.68 -8.25
C THR A 70 -6.79 6.22 -6.97
N ILE A 71 -6.94 6.95 -5.85
CA ILE A 71 -6.24 6.67 -4.59
C ILE A 71 -6.75 5.37 -3.95
N PRO A 72 -8.06 5.20 -3.64
CA PRO A 72 -8.54 3.96 -3.05
C PRO A 72 -8.68 2.86 -4.12
N GLY A 73 -8.23 1.66 -3.76
CA GLY A 73 -8.62 0.45 -4.48
C GLY A 73 -10.12 0.17 -4.30
N ARG A 74 -10.74 -0.37 -5.34
CA ARG A 74 -12.17 -0.70 -5.41
C ARG A 74 -12.35 -2.06 -6.07
N GLU A 75 -13.59 -2.45 -6.30
CA GLU A 75 -13.99 -3.75 -6.85
C GLU A 75 -13.39 -4.03 -8.24
N HIS A 76 -13.05 -2.98 -8.99
CA HIS A 76 -12.41 -3.06 -10.31
C HIS A 76 -10.87 -3.12 -10.28
N GLY A 77 -10.26 -3.18 -9.09
CA GLY A 77 -8.82 -3.11 -8.87
C GLY A 77 -8.40 -1.78 -8.27
N GLY A 78 -7.40 -1.14 -8.86
CA GLY A 78 -6.71 0.01 -8.30
C GLY A 78 -5.43 -0.43 -7.60
N ASN A 79 -5.28 -0.09 -6.32
CA ASN A 79 -4.05 -0.38 -5.58
C ASN A 79 -3.95 -1.86 -5.19
N CYS A 80 -3.48 -2.70 -6.12
CA CYS A 80 -3.40 -4.14 -5.93
C CYS A 80 -2.07 -4.72 -6.44
N MET A 81 -1.52 -5.66 -5.66
CA MET A 81 -0.20 -6.25 -5.85
C MET A 81 -0.34 -7.65 -6.47
N GLY A 82 0.37 -7.94 -7.57
CA GLY A 82 0.38 -9.29 -8.16
C GLY A 82 1.12 -9.37 -9.49
N SER A 83 1.60 -10.57 -9.84
CA SER A 83 2.25 -10.85 -11.13
C SER A 83 1.26 -11.31 -12.20
N ARG A 84 0.25 -12.10 -11.79
CA ARG A 84 -0.88 -12.50 -12.62
C ARG A 84 -2.17 -12.05 -11.94
N CYS A 85 -2.89 -11.16 -12.59
CA CYS A 85 -4.08 -10.52 -12.04
C CYS A 85 -5.32 -10.93 -12.85
N TYR A 86 -6.40 -11.26 -12.15
CA TYR A 86 -7.70 -11.55 -12.73
C TYR A 86 -8.69 -10.44 -12.34
N PHE A 87 -8.92 -9.51 -13.25
CA PHE A 87 -9.83 -8.38 -13.02
C PHE A 87 -11.26 -8.68 -13.49
N PRO A 88 -12.29 -8.33 -12.70
CA PRO A 88 -13.66 -8.32 -13.19
C PRO A 88 -13.82 -7.20 -14.24
N VAL A 89 -14.51 -7.50 -15.35
CA VAL A 89 -14.74 -6.56 -16.45
C VAL A 89 -16.17 -6.04 -16.40
N PHE A 90 -16.34 -4.72 -16.22
CA PHE A 90 -17.66 -4.09 -16.07
C PHE A 90 -18.17 -3.40 -17.33
N VAL A 91 -17.29 -3.08 -18.27
CA VAL A 91 -17.66 -2.45 -19.54
C VAL A 91 -17.02 -3.15 -20.73
N LYS A 92 -17.61 -3.01 -21.90
CA LYS A 92 -17.06 -3.53 -23.15
C LYS A 92 -15.66 -2.92 -23.40
N GLY A 93 -14.70 -3.78 -23.71
CA GLY A 93 -13.31 -3.39 -23.95
C GLY A 93 -12.42 -3.46 -22.71
N ALA A 94 -12.98 -3.56 -21.50
CA ALA A 94 -12.30 -3.57 -20.20
C ALA A 94 -11.49 -2.32 -19.85
N ASN A 95 -10.80 -1.71 -20.83
CA ASN A 95 -9.99 -0.50 -20.70
C ASN A 95 -9.05 -0.59 -19.49
N LEU A 96 -8.13 -1.55 -19.56
CA LEU A 96 -7.13 -1.80 -18.52
C LEU A 96 -6.16 -0.62 -18.45
N SER A 97 -6.03 -0.04 -17.25
CA SER A 97 -5.05 0.99 -16.93
C SER A 97 -4.07 0.47 -15.88
N VAL A 98 -2.80 0.84 -16.03
CA VAL A 98 -1.71 0.50 -15.09
C VAL A 98 -0.84 1.73 -14.84
N GLY A 99 -0.26 1.81 -13.65
CA GLY A 99 0.61 2.93 -13.26
C GLY A 99 1.13 2.78 -11.84
N ALA A 100 1.76 3.85 -11.35
CA ALA A 100 2.45 3.88 -10.06
C ALA A 100 3.41 2.68 -9.92
N LEU A 101 4.60 2.79 -10.53
CA LEU A 101 5.61 1.73 -10.55
C LEU A 101 6.65 1.93 -9.44
N PRO A 102 6.43 1.38 -8.23
CA PRO A 102 7.47 1.36 -7.21
C PRO A 102 8.53 0.32 -7.52
N PHE A 103 9.77 0.67 -7.23
CA PHE A 103 10.89 -0.27 -7.20
C PHE A 103 10.70 -1.32 -6.10
N SER A 104 10.21 -0.89 -4.94
CA SER A 104 9.90 -1.72 -3.78
C SER A 104 8.97 -0.98 -2.81
N GLN A 105 8.20 -1.73 -2.02
CA GLN A 105 7.27 -1.23 -1.02
C GLN A 105 7.19 -2.23 0.14
N GLY A 106 7.15 -1.71 1.37
CA GLY A 106 6.81 -2.51 2.56
C GLY A 106 5.29 -2.66 2.73
N ASP A 107 4.87 -3.71 3.41
CA ASP A 107 3.44 -3.96 3.65
C ASP A 107 2.72 -2.76 4.30
N VAL A 108 1.45 -2.56 3.93
CA VAL A 108 0.54 -1.51 4.43
C VAL A 108 0.92 -0.08 4.00
N ARG A 109 1.95 0.11 3.16
CA ARG A 109 2.35 1.40 2.55
C ARG A 109 2.31 2.55 3.58
N THR A 110 3.14 2.45 4.61
CA THR A 110 3.20 3.39 5.74
C THR A 110 3.59 4.82 5.36
N SER A 111 4.26 4.99 4.21
CA SER A 111 4.55 6.26 3.56
C SER A 111 4.53 6.08 2.03
N LEU A 112 4.96 7.09 1.27
CA LEU A 112 5.18 6.94 -0.16
C LEU A 112 6.25 5.86 -0.40
N ALA A 113 5.90 4.82 -1.18
CA ALA A 113 6.87 3.83 -1.66
C ALA A 113 8.01 4.50 -2.44
N ILE A 114 9.13 3.81 -2.66
CA ILE A 114 10.15 4.28 -3.62
C ILE A 114 9.53 4.16 -5.00
N HIS A 115 8.95 5.26 -5.46
CA HIS A 115 8.58 5.41 -6.85
C HIS A 115 9.87 5.66 -7.61
N LEU A 116 10.01 5.01 -8.77
CA LEU A 116 11.04 5.40 -9.71
C LEU A 116 10.88 6.92 -9.97
N PRO A 117 11.98 7.69 -9.98
CA PRO A 117 11.90 9.14 -10.17
C PRO A 117 11.14 9.47 -11.45
N TYR A 118 10.42 10.61 -11.43
CA TYR A 118 9.88 11.24 -12.63
C TYR A 118 11.06 11.74 -13.49
N SER A 119 11.65 10.82 -14.25
CA SER A 119 12.50 11.09 -15.40
C SER A 119 11.90 10.35 -16.58
N ASP A 120 12.18 10.80 -17.80
CA ASP A 120 11.55 10.31 -19.05
C ASP A 120 11.70 8.80 -19.33
N ASP A 121 12.52 8.09 -18.52
CA ASP A 121 12.69 6.62 -18.50
C ASP A 121 11.86 5.93 -17.39
N VAL A 122 10.55 6.15 -17.38
CA VAL A 122 9.64 5.44 -16.45
C VAL A 122 9.52 3.98 -16.89
N GLY A 123 9.80 3.05 -15.97
CA GLY A 123 9.98 1.62 -16.25
C GLY A 123 8.97 1.00 -17.24
N ASN A 124 9.47 0.11 -18.10
CA ASN A 124 8.68 -0.56 -19.12
C ASN A 124 7.88 -1.74 -18.54
N ILE A 125 6.60 -1.82 -18.87
CA ILE A 125 5.73 -2.94 -18.47
C ILE A 125 5.40 -3.76 -19.72
N THR A 126 5.74 -5.05 -19.70
CA THR A 126 5.28 -6.02 -20.70
C THR A 126 4.30 -6.98 -20.04
N PHE A 127 3.11 -7.12 -20.60
CA PHE A 127 2.10 -8.06 -20.08
C PHE A 127 1.44 -8.86 -21.20
N LYS A 128 1.00 -10.07 -20.84
CA LYS A 128 0.12 -10.91 -21.66
C LYS A 128 -1.30 -10.78 -21.14
N ARG A 129 -2.26 -10.59 -22.04
CA ARG A 129 -3.69 -10.49 -21.71
C ARG A 129 -4.49 -11.61 -22.36
N SER A 130 -5.50 -12.09 -21.64
CA SER A 130 -6.49 -13.05 -22.12
C SER A 130 -7.83 -12.78 -21.43
N ILE A 131 -8.94 -13.16 -22.07
CA ILE A 131 -10.29 -12.94 -21.54
C ILE A 131 -10.92 -14.28 -21.20
N ILE A 132 -11.42 -14.42 -19.97
CA ILE A 132 -12.25 -15.55 -19.56
C ILE A 132 -13.71 -15.14 -19.67
N LYS A 133 -14.43 -15.73 -20.63
CA LYS A 133 -15.86 -15.47 -20.80
C LYS A 133 -16.66 -16.00 -19.61
N ASN A 134 -17.57 -15.15 -19.11
CA ASN A 134 -18.38 -15.38 -17.92
C ASN A 134 -17.54 -15.65 -16.65
N GLY A 135 -16.33 -15.07 -16.56
CA GLY A 135 -15.42 -15.28 -15.43
C GLY A 135 -15.98 -14.81 -14.09
N ILE A 136 -16.72 -13.69 -14.07
CA ILE A 136 -17.32 -13.15 -12.84
C ILE A 136 -18.29 -14.16 -12.21
N GLU A 137 -19.17 -14.75 -13.01
CA GLU A 137 -20.13 -15.76 -12.56
C GLU A 137 -19.44 -17.07 -12.18
N LYS A 138 -18.54 -17.58 -13.05
CA LYS A 138 -17.83 -18.84 -12.85
C LYS A 138 -16.97 -18.88 -11.57
N PHE A 139 -16.42 -17.74 -11.17
CA PHE A 139 -15.53 -17.64 -10.01
C PHE A 139 -16.11 -16.83 -8.85
N ALA A 140 -17.40 -16.46 -8.92
CA ALA A 140 -18.06 -15.57 -7.96
C ALA A 140 -17.22 -14.30 -7.64
N LEU A 141 -16.61 -13.71 -8.67
CA LEU A 141 -15.58 -12.69 -8.54
C LEU A 141 -16.20 -11.32 -8.22
N LYS A 142 -16.05 -10.86 -6.97
CA LYS A 142 -16.42 -9.48 -6.56
C LYS A 142 -15.25 -8.51 -6.56
N GLN A 143 -14.06 -9.01 -6.28
CA GLN A 143 -12.80 -8.27 -6.24
C GLN A 143 -11.77 -9.05 -7.05
N PRO A 144 -10.70 -8.40 -7.56
CA PRO A 144 -9.74 -9.11 -8.36
C PRO A 144 -8.96 -10.14 -7.53
N ILE A 145 -8.49 -11.19 -8.19
CA ILE A 145 -7.63 -12.22 -7.60
C ILE A 145 -6.24 -12.11 -8.21
N PHE A 146 -5.22 -12.33 -7.41
CA PHE A 146 -3.82 -12.17 -7.79
C PHE A 146 -3.02 -13.41 -7.45
N LEU A 147 -2.07 -13.75 -8.32
CA LEU A 147 -1.00 -14.67 -7.98
C LEU A 147 0.28 -13.87 -7.71
N PRO A 148 1.04 -14.22 -6.67
CA PRO A 148 2.34 -13.60 -6.39
C PRO A 148 3.34 -13.88 -7.53
N SER A 149 4.47 -13.18 -7.53
CA SER A 149 5.49 -13.44 -8.53
C SER A 149 6.18 -14.78 -8.24
N PRO A 150 6.49 -15.59 -9.28
CA PRO A 150 7.32 -16.77 -9.08
C PRO A 150 8.80 -16.42 -8.81
N ILE A 151 9.19 -15.14 -8.94
CA ILE A 151 10.59 -14.66 -8.85
C ILE A 151 10.79 -13.59 -7.77
N ASP A 152 9.93 -13.55 -6.75
CA ASP A 152 10.10 -12.58 -5.64
C ASP A 152 11.34 -12.92 -4.78
N PRO A 153 12.08 -11.91 -4.29
CA PRO A 153 13.23 -12.12 -3.43
C PRO A 153 12.81 -12.76 -2.10
N LEU A 154 13.30 -13.97 -1.85
CA LEU A 154 13.00 -14.72 -0.64
C LEU A 154 14.04 -14.45 0.44
N TYR A 155 13.67 -13.68 1.47
CA TYR A 155 14.46 -13.53 2.69
C TYR A 155 14.02 -14.58 3.71
N SER A 156 14.71 -15.72 3.77
CA SER A 156 14.34 -16.84 4.66
C SER A 156 14.56 -16.53 6.15
N ALA A 157 15.65 -15.82 6.46
CA ALA A 157 15.97 -15.40 7.82
C ALA A 157 15.24 -14.08 8.15
N LYS A 158 14.34 -14.12 9.13
CA LYS A 158 13.45 -13.02 9.48
C LYS A 158 13.40 -12.79 10.99
N LEU A 159 13.35 -11.53 11.40
CA LEU A 159 13.10 -11.10 12.77
C LEU A 159 11.67 -10.59 12.88
N THR A 160 10.82 -11.33 13.60
CA THR A 160 9.43 -10.94 13.84
C THR A 160 9.34 -10.05 15.07
N VAL A 161 9.02 -8.78 14.87
CA VAL A 161 8.68 -7.86 15.95
C VAL A 161 7.18 -7.97 16.19
N LYS A 162 6.83 -8.66 17.27
CA LYS A 162 5.45 -8.76 17.73
C LYS A 162 5.11 -7.54 18.59
N HIS A 163 3.90 -7.02 18.42
CA HIS A 163 3.26 -6.30 19.50
C HIS A 163 2.34 -7.28 20.26
N GLY A 164 2.59 -7.45 21.56
CA GLY A 164 1.71 -8.23 22.44
C GLY A 164 0.54 -7.37 22.90
N HIS A 165 -0.68 -7.77 22.54
CA HIS A 165 -1.95 -7.40 23.18
C HIS A 165 -2.07 -5.91 23.58
N VAL A 166 -2.48 -5.03 22.64
CA VAL A 166 -2.86 -3.64 22.98
C VAL A 166 -4.13 -3.65 23.84
N CYS A 167 -4.03 -3.43 25.15
CA CYS A 167 -5.20 -3.22 25.99
C CYS A 167 -5.69 -1.79 25.75
N LEU A 168 -6.65 -1.63 24.83
CA LEU A 168 -7.17 -0.33 24.43
C LEU A 168 -7.95 0.40 25.53
N ALA A 169 -8.15 -0.23 26.71
CA ALA A 169 -8.65 0.46 27.88
C ALA A 169 -7.73 1.60 28.36
N SER A 170 -6.43 1.57 28.03
CA SER A 170 -5.48 2.60 28.46
C SER A 170 -5.15 3.67 27.40
N ILE A 171 -5.76 3.62 26.21
CA ILE A 171 -5.57 4.64 25.17
C ILE A 171 -6.93 5.17 24.75
N ILE A 172 -7.40 6.14 25.54
CA ILE A 172 -8.46 7.11 25.25
C ILE A 172 -9.86 6.50 25.15
N GLU A 173 -10.76 7.07 25.95
CA GLU A 173 -12.22 6.96 25.83
C GLU A 173 -12.68 6.91 24.37
N VAL A 174 -13.13 5.74 23.91
CA VAL A 174 -13.90 5.67 22.68
C VAL A 174 -15.11 4.78 22.92
N GLN A 175 -16.13 5.39 23.55
CA GLN A 175 -17.53 4.95 23.48
C GLN A 175 -18.11 5.11 22.06
N THR A 176 -17.38 4.72 21.02
CA THR A 176 -17.97 4.61 19.68
C THR A 176 -17.51 3.32 19.02
N SER A 177 -18.47 2.62 18.45
CA SER A 177 -18.41 1.31 17.79
C SER A 177 -17.52 1.23 16.54
N ARG A 178 -16.46 2.07 16.43
CA ARG A 178 -15.64 2.26 15.22
C ARG A 178 -14.13 2.19 15.46
N VAL A 179 -13.68 1.46 16.49
CA VAL A 179 -12.25 1.21 16.68
C VAL A 179 -11.73 0.26 15.59
N ARG A 180 -10.82 0.75 14.74
CA ARG A 180 -10.13 -0.08 13.73
C ARG A 180 -8.97 -0.82 14.41
N TYR A 181 -9.29 -1.89 15.14
CA TYR A 181 -8.34 -2.66 15.96
C TYR A 181 -7.04 -3.04 15.22
N GLY A 182 -7.14 -3.48 13.96
CA GLY A 182 -5.97 -3.85 13.15
C GLY A 182 -5.06 -2.67 12.79
N THR A 183 -5.61 -1.49 12.50
CA THR A 183 -4.80 -0.31 12.16
C THR A 183 -3.98 0.18 13.36
N VAL A 184 -4.58 0.18 14.56
CA VAL A 184 -3.88 0.58 15.78
C VAL A 184 -2.79 -0.45 16.13
N ALA A 185 -3.10 -1.73 16.04
CA ALA A 185 -2.14 -2.81 16.27
C ALA A 185 -0.93 -2.73 15.32
N TYR A 186 -1.17 -2.47 14.02
CA TYR A 186 -0.09 -2.28 13.05
C TYR A 186 0.78 -1.06 13.39
N LYS A 187 0.17 0.10 13.69
CA LYS A 187 0.93 1.31 14.07
C LYS A 187 1.84 1.04 15.26
N GLN A 188 1.36 0.31 16.25
CA GLN A 188 2.16 -0.03 17.43
C GLN A 188 3.27 -1.03 17.10
N ALA A 189 3.03 -2.03 16.25
CA ALA A 189 4.07 -2.94 15.77
C ALA A 189 5.18 -2.18 15.01
N ALA A 190 4.81 -1.22 14.15
CA ALA A 190 5.77 -0.37 13.44
C ALA A 190 6.57 0.54 14.39
N LEU A 191 5.92 1.14 15.39
CA LEU A 191 6.62 1.92 16.42
C LEU A 191 7.59 1.07 17.23
N ASN A 192 7.21 -0.16 17.57
CA ASN A 192 8.07 -1.12 18.24
C ASN A 192 9.26 -1.53 17.37
N ALA A 193 9.07 -1.72 16.06
CA ALA A 193 10.16 -2.02 15.14
C ALA A 193 11.13 -0.84 14.99
N ILE A 194 10.61 0.39 14.88
CA ILE A 194 11.42 1.62 14.89
C ILE A 194 12.20 1.75 16.21
N ALA A 195 11.55 1.42 17.34
CA ALA A 195 12.19 1.41 18.64
C ALA A 195 13.25 0.31 18.75
N TYR A 196 13.02 -0.87 18.19
CA TYR A 196 14.04 -1.93 18.16
C TYR A 196 15.27 -1.51 17.35
N LEU A 197 15.02 -0.87 16.21
CA LEU A 197 16.03 -0.25 15.38
C LEU A 197 16.61 1.04 15.98
N GLN A 198 16.38 1.38 17.27
CA GLN A 198 16.80 2.62 18.00
C GLN A 198 18.25 3.07 17.80
N LYS A 199 19.12 2.20 17.30
CA LYS A 199 20.48 2.51 16.88
C LYS A 199 20.58 3.20 15.53
N VAL A 200 19.46 3.29 14.80
CA VAL A 200 19.20 4.00 13.56
C VAL A 200 18.33 5.24 13.88
N PRO A 201 18.63 6.43 13.36
CA PRO A 201 17.75 7.59 13.40
C PRO A 201 16.29 7.25 13.04
N ARG A 202 15.32 7.76 13.81
CA ARG A 202 13.88 7.47 13.64
C ARG A 202 13.37 7.68 12.21
N LYS A 203 13.83 8.74 11.54
CA LYS A 203 13.48 9.03 10.14
C LYS A 203 13.97 7.94 9.17
N GLN A 204 15.20 7.45 9.36
CA GLN A 204 15.77 6.39 8.52
C GLN A 204 15.07 5.06 8.75
N ALA A 205 14.76 4.71 10.00
CA ALA A 205 13.98 3.52 10.30
C ALA A 205 12.58 3.60 9.67
N TYR A 206 11.91 4.76 9.76
CA TYR A 206 10.62 4.96 9.12
C TYR A 206 10.67 4.80 7.59
N LEU A 207 11.66 5.42 6.93
CA LEU A 207 11.88 5.25 5.49
C LEU A 207 12.16 3.79 5.14
N LEU A 208 13.00 3.10 5.92
CA LEU A 208 13.31 1.68 5.71
C LEU A 208 12.04 0.82 5.74
N LEU A 209 11.19 1.00 6.76
CA LEU A 209 9.93 0.23 6.88
C LEU A 209 8.95 0.52 5.73
N SER A 210 9.03 1.68 5.07
CA SER A 210 8.17 1.98 3.94
C SER A 210 8.63 1.35 2.63
N VAL A 211 9.92 1.04 2.49
CA VAL A 211 10.54 0.73 1.19
C VAL A 211 11.16 -0.66 1.12
N ALA A 212 11.67 -1.16 2.24
CA ALA A 212 12.18 -2.51 2.33
C ALA A 212 11.01 -3.50 2.24
N PRO A 213 11.25 -4.72 1.71
CA PRO A 213 10.24 -5.78 1.62
C PRO A 213 9.99 -6.39 3.00
N ILE A 214 9.44 -5.57 3.90
CA ILE A 214 8.95 -6.00 5.21
C ILE A 214 7.58 -6.63 5.04
N GLU A 215 7.30 -7.63 5.86
CA GLU A 215 6.00 -8.29 5.88
C GLU A 215 5.24 -7.90 7.13
N SER A 216 3.92 -7.92 7.05
CA SER A 216 3.05 -7.79 8.21
C SER A 216 1.97 -8.85 8.20
N HIS A 217 1.74 -9.47 9.35
CA HIS A 217 0.78 -10.54 9.48
C HIS A 217 -0.25 -10.19 10.54
N VAL A 218 -1.52 -10.24 10.17
CA VAL A 218 -2.64 -10.21 11.11
C VAL A 218 -2.75 -11.61 11.71
N GLY A 219 -2.26 -11.78 12.94
CA GLY A 219 -2.22 -13.08 13.61
C GLY A 219 -3.56 -13.45 14.25
N ALA A 220 -4.27 -12.47 14.80
CA ALA A 220 -5.58 -12.69 15.42
C ALA A 220 -6.43 -11.41 15.41
N VAL A 221 -7.73 -11.57 15.18
CA VAL A 221 -8.73 -10.48 15.24
C VAL A 221 -9.96 -10.85 16.07
N PHE A 222 -10.05 -12.10 16.55
CA PHE A 222 -11.19 -12.58 17.33
C PHE A 222 -10.99 -12.41 18.85
N ASP A 223 -9.75 -12.17 19.29
CA ASP A 223 -9.37 -12.07 20.70
C ASP A 223 -9.76 -10.72 21.32
N SER A 224 -11.04 -10.35 21.26
CA SER A 224 -11.55 -9.09 21.81
C SER A 224 -11.07 -8.86 23.25
N PRO A 225 -10.60 -7.65 23.62
CA PRO A 225 -10.56 -6.41 22.83
C PRO A 225 -9.32 -6.24 21.92
N TYR A 226 -8.51 -7.29 21.76
CA TYR A 226 -7.20 -7.23 21.12
C TYR A 226 -7.25 -7.64 19.64
N ALA A 227 -6.48 -6.93 18.82
CA ALA A 227 -6.01 -7.44 17.54
C ALA A 227 -4.50 -7.65 17.62
N CYS A 228 -4.02 -8.75 17.06
CA CYS A 228 -2.61 -9.08 16.99
C CYS A 228 -2.10 -8.85 15.57
N VAL A 229 -1.19 -7.89 15.42
CA VAL A 229 -0.43 -7.66 14.18
C VAL A 229 1.05 -7.81 14.48
N THR A 230 1.74 -8.50 13.60
CA THR A 230 3.20 -8.65 13.65
C THR A 230 3.83 -7.94 12.47
N LEU A 231 5.03 -7.40 12.66
CA LEU A 231 5.83 -6.81 11.60
C LEU A 231 7.16 -7.55 11.53
N VAL A 232 7.58 -7.90 10.33
CA VAL A 232 8.67 -8.84 10.10
C VAL A 232 9.78 -8.15 9.32
N LEU A 233 10.97 -8.12 9.91
CA LEU A 233 12.17 -7.53 9.32
C LEU A 233 13.00 -8.64 8.66
N PRO A 234 13.25 -8.57 7.34
CA PRO A 234 14.16 -9.52 6.70
C PRO A 234 15.60 -9.25 7.14
N LEU A 235 16.27 -10.23 7.73
CA LEU A 235 17.63 -10.05 8.27
C LEU A 235 18.66 -9.82 7.15
N GLY A 236 18.46 -10.45 5.99
CA GLY A 236 19.38 -10.38 4.86
C GLY A 236 19.51 -8.99 4.22
N ILE A 237 18.70 -8.00 4.63
CA ILE A 237 18.83 -6.64 4.13
C ILE A 237 19.90 -5.84 4.88
N PHE A 238 20.29 -6.28 6.08
CA PHE A 238 21.26 -5.59 6.94
C PHE A 238 22.65 -6.18 6.73
N ASP A 239 23.66 -5.33 6.61
CA ASP A 239 25.07 -5.74 6.56
C ASP A 239 25.69 -6.03 7.95
N HIS A 240 24.88 -5.91 9.01
CA HIS A 240 25.24 -6.12 10.40
C HIS A 240 24.15 -6.93 11.08
N ASP A 241 24.53 -7.62 12.15
CA ASP A 241 23.62 -8.47 12.89
C ASP A 241 22.71 -7.64 13.80
N ILE A 242 21.41 -7.76 13.57
CA ILE A 242 20.36 -7.11 14.37
C ILE A 242 19.65 -8.09 15.29
N LEU A 243 20.18 -9.29 15.54
CA LEU A 243 19.59 -10.25 16.46
C LEU A 243 19.82 -9.83 17.93
N PRO A 244 18.88 -10.16 18.84
CA PRO A 244 19.08 -9.93 20.28
C PRO A 244 20.32 -10.66 20.79
N LYS A 245 21.23 -9.91 21.45
CA LYS A 245 22.44 -10.45 22.09
C LYS A 245 22.52 -10.01 23.55
N PRO A 246 23.20 -10.75 24.43
CA PRO A 246 23.37 -10.37 25.84
C PRO A 246 23.98 -8.98 26.06
N LYS A 247 24.85 -8.53 25.15
CA LYS A 247 25.49 -7.20 25.18
C LYS A 247 24.60 -6.07 24.62
N GLY A 248 23.41 -6.40 24.13
CA GLY A 248 22.54 -5.48 23.39
C GLY A 248 22.98 -5.25 21.94
N LEU A 249 22.26 -4.36 21.25
CA LEU A 249 22.57 -3.97 19.87
C LEU A 249 23.62 -2.85 19.83
N GLU A 250 24.56 -2.94 18.89
CA GLU A 250 25.59 -1.92 18.67
C GLU A 250 25.00 -0.67 17.99
N LYS A 251 25.45 0.52 18.41
CA LYS A 251 25.04 1.77 17.76
C LYS A 251 25.90 2.02 16.54
N HIS A 252 25.29 2.09 15.37
CA HIS A 252 25.98 2.49 14.13
C HIS A 252 25.56 3.90 13.72
N ASN A 253 26.51 4.66 13.15
CA ASN A 253 26.19 5.92 12.47
C ASN A 253 25.89 5.63 11.01
N PHE A 254 24.63 5.81 10.61
CA PHE A 254 24.15 5.55 9.25
C PHE A 254 24.19 6.79 8.34
N GLY A 255 24.73 7.92 8.83
CA GLY A 255 24.74 9.19 8.11
C GLY A 255 23.35 9.83 8.02
N GLN A 256 23.14 10.66 7.00
CA GLN A 256 21.88 11.37 6.75
C GLN A 256 20.91 10.54 5.88
N CYS A 257 19.60 10.76 6.01
CA CYS A 257 18.61 10.25 5.05
C CYS A 257 18.88 10.81 3.63
N ALA A 258 18.34 10.14 2.62
CA ALA A 258 18.21 10.76 1.30
C ALA A 258 17.42 12.08 1.44
N ILE A 259 17.97 13.15 0.87
CA ILE A 259 17.32 14.46 0.79
C ILE A 259 16.53 14.47 -0.52
N ARG A 260 15.34 15.07 -0.52
CA ARG A 260 14.61 15.29 -1.77
C ARG A 260 15.48 16.12 -2.73
N SER A 261 15.24 15.96 -4.03
CA SER A 261 15.95 16.72 -5.07
C SER A 261 15.75 18.24 -4.96
N ASP A 262 14.71 18.70 -4.25
CA ASP A 262 14.44 20.11 -3.95
C ASP A 262 15.10 20.62 -2.64
N GLY A 263 15.93 19.79 -1.99
CA GLY A 263 16.70 20.18 -0.80
C GLY A 263 15.91 20.22 0.50
N ILE A 264 14.63 19.84 0.50
CA ILE A 264 13.77 19.85 1.70
C ILE A 264 13.84 18.49 2.42
N LEU A 265 13.96 18.54 3.76
CA LEU A 265 14.12 17.40 4.69
C LEU A 265 12.82 16.89 5.33
#